data_AF-A0A7R9XQL9-F1
#
_entry.id   AF-A0A7R9XQL9-F1
#
_cell.length_a   1.000
_cell.length_b   1.000
_cell.length_c   1.000
_cell.angle_alpha   90.00
_cell.angle_beta   90.00
_cell.angle_gamma   90.00
#
_symmetry.space_group_name_H-M   'P 1'
#
loop_
_entity.id
_entity.type
_entity.pdbx_description
1 polymer ?
#
loop_
_entity_poly.entity_id
_entity_poly.type
_entity_poly.pdbx_seq_one_letter_code
_entity_poly.pdbx_strand_id
1 'polypeptide(L)'
;MAFILGGFSHIFAFKGAFQAEVTVGENENAESAIRRFRKAVMSSGHIQETRRRRYFENKQDILKRKQSTPRNKKGGKPKTAAQAIAEKEAAALNPQGQRAGGRARFNN
;
A
#
# COMPACT_ATOMS: atom_id res chain seq x y z
N MET A 1 -26.77 11.58 -18.75
CA MET A 1 -27.48 11.65 -17.46
C MET A 1 -28.26 10.37 -17.29
N ALA A 2 -27.85 9.54 -16.33
CA ALA A 2 -28.60 8.36 -15.90
C ALA A 2 -28.50 8.31 -14.37
N PHE A 3 -29.45 8.97 -13.72
CA PHE A 3 -29.81 8.65 -12.34
C PHE A 3 -30.73 7.44 -12.40
N ILE A 4 -30.54 6.47 -11.50
CA ILE A 4 -31.59 5.89 -10.64
C ILE A 4 -31.03 4.70 -9.83
N LEU A 5 -31.06 4.90 -8.50
CA LEU A 5 -31.28 3.92 -7.43
C LEU A 5 -30.16 2.93 -7.06
N GLY A 6 -29.28 3.40 -6.17
CA GLY A 6 -28.57 2.58 -5.20
C GLY A 6 -28.87 3.04 -3.78
N GLY A 7 -30.15 3.24 -3.46
CA GLY A 7 -30.61 3.66 -2.14
C GLY A 7 -30.64 2.47 -1.19
N PHE A 8 -29.53 2.24 -0.47
CA PHE A 8 -29.49 1.59 0.85
C PHE A 8 -28.19 2.00 1.59
N SER A 9 -27.78 3.26 1.45
CA SER A 9 -26.92 3.86 2.46
C SER A 9 -27.79 4.11 3.70
N HIS A 10 -27.31 3.76 4.89
CA HIS A 10 -27.92 4.04 6.21
C HIS A 10 -28.96 3.03 6.75
N ILE A 11 -28.59 1.77 7.03
CA ILE A 11 -29.36 0.93 7.99
C ILE A 11 -28.82 1.04 9.43
N PHE A 12 -27.61 1.59 9.63
CA PHE A 12 -27.13 2.01 10.95
C PHE A 12 -26.66 3.47 10.86
N ALA A 13 -27.60 4.40 11.00
CA ALA A 13 -27.33 5.83 10.97
C ALA A 13 -26.57 6.29 12.23
N PHE A 14 -25.30 5.91 12.36
CA PHE A 14 -24.37 6.60 13.24
C PHE A 14 -24.02 7.94 12.59
N LYS A 15 -24.58 9.03 13.13
CA LYS A 15 -24.39 10.40 12.64
C LYS A 15 -23.01 10.95 13.07
N GLY A 16 -21.93 10.34 12.58
CA GLY A 16 -20.55 10.72 12.91
C GLY A 16 -19.54 10.40 11.80
N ALA A 17 -18.35 10.98 11.90
CA ALA A 17 -17.25 10.69 10.98
C ALA A 17 -16.64 9.32 11.27
N PHE A 18 -16.44 8.50 10.24
CA PHE A 18 -15.84 7.17 10.34
C PHE A 18 -14.45 7.14 9.68
N GLN A 19 -13.53 6.34 10.24
CA GLN A 19 -12.19 6.13 9.69
C GLN A 19 -12.12 4.90 8.76
N ALA A 20 -13.04 3.96 8.91
CA ALA A 20 -13.19 2.80 8.05
C ALA A 20 -14.68 2.38 8.02
N GLU A 21 -15.27 2.34 6.82
CA GLU A 21 -16.62 1.83 6.57
C GLU A 21 -16.52 0.68 5.55
N VAL A 22 -17.27 -0.41 5.79
CA VAL A 22 -17.38 -1.52 4.85
C VAL A 22 -18.84 -1.92 4.73
N THR A 23 -19.40 -1.73 3.54
CA THR A 23 -20.75 -2.21 3.20
C THR A 23 -20.67 -3.68 2.78
N VAL A 24 -21.46 -4.52 3.44
CA VAL A 24 -21.60 -5.96 3.15
C VAL A 24 -22.73 -6.14 2.15
N GLY A 25 -22.49 -6.93 1.11
CA GLY A 25 -23.50 -7.26 0.10
C GLY A 25 -24.31 -8.49 0.48
N GLU A 26 -25.50 -8.66 -0.11
CA GLU A 26 -26.45 -9.73 0.22
C GLU A 26 -25.91 -11.16 0.03
N ASN A 27 -24.94 -11.36 -0.87
CA ASN A 27 -24.36 -12.67 -1.19
C ASN A 27 -22.90 -12.86 -0.72
N GLU A 28 -22.46 -12.10 0.29
CA GLU A 28 -21.08 -12.20 0.79
C GLU A 28 -20.93 -13.20 1.95
N ASN A 29 -19.93 -14.08 1.85
CA ASN A 29 -19.53 -14.92 2.99
C ASN A 29 -19.02 -14.05 4.16
N ALA A 30 -19.47 -14.34 5.38
CA ALA A 30 -19.14 -13.58 6.59
C ALA A 30 -17.61 -13.39 6.79
N GLU A 31 -16.81 -14.41 6.51
CA GLU A 31 -15.35 -14.34 6.62
C GLU A 31 -14.74 -13.34 5.62
N SER A 32 -15.31 -13.23 4.42
CA SER A 32 -14.86 -12.27 3.41
C SER A 32 -15.13 -10.83 3.84
N ALA A 33 -16.31 -10.57 4.45
CA ALA A 33 -16.66 -9.27 4.99
C ALA A 33 -15.67 -8.85 6.09
N ILE A 34 -15.38 -9.75 7.04
CA ILE A 34 -14.41 -9.52 8.14
C ILE A 34 -13.01 -9.25 7.57
N ARG A 35 -12.60 -9.98 6.54
CA ARG A 35 -11.30 -9.77 5.91
C ARG A 35 -11.20 -8.40 5.24
N ARG A 36 -12.25 -7.93 4.58
CA ARG A 36 -12.30 -6.57 3.99
C ARG A 36 -12.26 -5.51 5.07
N PHE A 37 -13.04 -5.68 6.14
CA PHE A 37 -13.01 -4.79 7.29
C PHE A 37 -11.63 -4.71 7.93
N ARG A 38 -10.98 -5.84 8.21
CA ARG A 38 -9.61 -5.88 8.75
C ARG A 38 -8.63 -5.12 7.85
N LYS A 39 -8.73 -5.29 6.54
CA LYS A 39 -7.90 -4.54 5.57
C LYS A 39 -8.19 -3.04 5.61
N ALA A 40 -9.45 -2.61 5.65
CA ALA A 40 -9.81 -1.20 5.74
C ALA A 40 -9.28 -0.55 7.03
N VAL A 41 -9.40 -1.24 8.16
CA VAL A 41 -8.85 -0.83 9.46
C VAL A 41 -7.33 -0.73 9.43
N MET A 42 -6.64 -1.74 8.89
CA MET A 42 -5.18 -1.71 8.78
C MET A 42 -4.69 -0.64 7.80
N SER A 43 -5.42 -0.41 6.70
CA SER A 43 -5.08 0.58 5.67
C SER A 43 -5.31 2.02 6.12
N SER A 44 -6.34 2.29 6.93
CA SER A 44 -6.62 3.63 7.45
C SER A 44 -5.58 4.11 8.46
N GLY A 45 -4.78 3.20 9.04
CA GLY A 45 -3.60 3.55 9.84
C GLY A 45 -3.91 4.12 11.24
N HIS A 46 -5.18 4.26 11.62
CA HIS A 46 -5.57 4.88 12.90
C HIS A 46 -5.08 4.08 14.12
N ILE A 47 -4.98 2.75 14.05
CA ILE A 47 -4.39 1.92 15.13
C ILE A 47 -2.92 2.28 15.35
N GLN A 48 -2.15 2.42 14.26
CA GLN A 48 -0.74 2.80 14.34
C GLN A 48 -0.61 4.23 14.88
N GLU A 49 -1.50 5.12 14.46
CA GLU A 49 -1.51 6.51 14.90
C GLU A 49 -1.81 6.65 16.39
N THR A 50 -2.79 5.92 16.92
CA THR A 50 -3.09 5.91 18.37
C THR A 50 -1.91 5.37 19.18
N ARG A 51 -1.24 4.31 18.70
CA ARG A 51 -0.02 3.79 19.33
C ARG A 51 1.12 4.82 19.34
N ARG A 52 1.29 5.56 18.24
CA ARG A 52 2.31 6.61 18.11
C ARG A 52 2.05 7.79 19.05
N ARG A 53 0.78 8.19 19.21
CA ARG A 53 0.38 9.33 20.05
C ARG A 53 0.24 8.98 21.54
N ARG A 54 0.39 7.71 21.92
CA ARG A 54 0.29 7.27 23.32
C ARG A 54 1.34 7.93 24.23
N TYR A 55 2.52 8.21 23.71
CA TYR A 55 3.61 8.86 24.44
C TYR A 55 4.19 10.01 23.63
N PHE A 56 4.87 10.94 24.31
CA PHE A 56 5.58 12.03 23.65
C PHE A 56 6.76 11.49 22.82
N GLU A 57 6.93 12.02 21.61
CA GLU A 57 7.98 11.64 20.67
C GLU A 57 8.94 12.83 20.50
N ASN A 58 10.24 12.62 20.78
CA ASN A 58 11.26 13.66 20.58
C ASN A 58 11.53 13.91 19.09
N LYS A 59 12.13 15.07 18.75
CA LYS A 59 12.49 15.41 17.36
C LYS A 59 13.33 14.31 16.68
N GLN A 60 14.25 13.70 17.41
CA GLN A 60 15.08 12.61 16.90
C GLN A 60 14.27 11.34 16.60
N ASP A 61 13.32 10.99 17.47
CA ASP A 61 12.48 9.80 17.31
C ASP A 61 11.54 9.96 16.11
N ILE A 62 11.00 11.18 15.90
CA ILE A 62 10.24 11.53 14.69
C ILE A 62 11.06 11.29 13.42
N LEU A 63 12.33 11.69 13.41
CA LEU A 63 13.23 11.51 12.27
C LEU A 63 13.53 10.02 12.03
N LYS A 64 13.89 9.28 13.08
CA LYS A 64 14.13 7.83 13.02
C LYS A 64 12.92 7.09 12.49
N ARG A 65 11.72 7.42 12.98
CA ARG A 65 10.46 6.82 12.50
C ARG A 65 10.20 7.13 11.03
N LYS A 66 10.36 8.38 10.60
CA LYS A 66 10.15 8.75 9.18
C LYS A 66 11.12 8.03 8.23
N GLN A 67 12.33 7.73 8.71
CA GLN A 67 13.31 6.94 7.95
C GLN A 67 12.99 5.45 7.96
N SER A 68 12.51 4.91 9.10
CA SER A 68 12.21 3.48 9.26
C SER A 68 10.89 3.06 8.64
N THR A 69 9.89 3.94 8.58
CA THR A 69 8.67 3.67 7.82
C THR A 69 9.03 3.69 6.34
N PRO A 70 9.02 2.55 5.63
CA PRO A 70 9.25 2.58 4.21
C PRO A 70 8.14 3.44 3.61
N ARG A 71 8.50 4.58 3.01
CA ARG A 71 7.63 5.22 2.02
C ARG A 71 7.28 4.08 1.07
N ASN A 72 6.00 3.74 0.91
CA ASN A 72 5.54 2.76 -0.07
C ASN A 72 6.12 3.18 -1.43
N LYS A 73 7.36 2.76 -1.70
CA LYS A 73 7.97 2.86 -3.00
C LYS A 73 7.08 1.95 -3.80
N LYS A 74 6.31 2.52 -4.73
CA LYS A 74 5.75 1.72 -5.82
C LYS A 74 6.94 0.93 -6.34
N GLY A 75 7.04 -0.34 -5.93
CA GLY A 75 8.06 -1.23 -6.45
C GLY A 75 7.94 -1.13 -7.97
N GLY A 76 9.06 -1.06 -8.67
CA GLY A 76 9.03 -1.13 -10.12
C GLY A 76 8.10 -2.27 -10.53
N LYS A 77 7.24 -2.01 -11.54
CA LYS A 77 6.27 -3.00 -12.01
C LYS A 77 7.01 -4.35 -12.15
N PRO A 78 6.48 -5.46 -11.62
CA PRO A 78 7.13 -6.75 -11.78
C PRO A 78 7.34 -6.98 -13.28
N LYS A 79 8.59 -7.19 -13.70
CA LYS A 79 8.92 -7.44 -15.11
C LYS A 79 8.13 -8.69 -15.53
N THR A 80 7.42 -8.62 -16.66
CA THR A 80 6.74 -9.81 -17.18
C THR A 80 7.79 -10.82 -17.67
N ALA A 81 7.47 -12.11 -17.67
CA ALA A 81 8.39 -13.16 -18.10
C ALA A 81 8.91 -12.91 -19.54
N ALA A 82 8.06 -12.40 -20.43
CA ALA A 82 8.43 -11.99 -21.78
C ALA A 82 9.47 -10.85 -21.81
N GLN A 83 9.34 -9.86 -20.92
CA GLN A 83 10.30 -8.76 -20.81
C GLN A 83 11.67 -9.24 -20.31
N ALA A 84 11.70 -10.21 -19.39
CA ALA A 84 12.94 -10.78 -18.89
C ALA A 84 13.67 -11.63 -19.95
N ILE A 85 12.93 -12.36 -20.79
CA ILE A 85 13.49 -13.15 -21.91
C ILE A 85 14.07 -12.22 -22.98
N ALA A 86 13.30 -11.20 -23.39
CA ALA A 86 13.76 -10.21 -24.38
C ALA A 86 15.01 -9.44 -23.91
N GLU A 87 15.11 -9.11 -22.62
CA GLU A 87 16.30 -8.46 -22.04
C GLU A 87 17.52 -9.40 -22.02
N LYS A 88 17.31 -10.70 -21.79
CA LYS A 88 18.36 -11.73 -21.84
C LYS A 88 18.87 -11.98 -23.26
N GLU A 89 17.96 -12.02 -24.23
CA GLU A 89 18.28 -12.14 -25.66
C GLU A 89 19.00 -10.88 -26.16
N ALA A 90 18.52 -9.69 -25.79
CA ALA A 90 19.18 -8.42 -26.11
C ALA A 90 20.58 -8.31 -25.45
N ALA A 91 20.76 -8.82 -24.23
CA ALA A 91 22.06 -8.88 -23.56
C ALA A 91 23.01 -9.89 -24.20
N ALA A 92 22.51 -11.00 -24.75
CA ALA A 92 23.31 -11.98 -25.48
C ALA A 92 23.79 -11.43 -26.84
N LEU A 93 23.00 -10.54 -27.47
CA LEU A 93 23.31 -9.93 -28.76
C LEU A 93 24.31 -8.76 -28.66
N ASN A 94 24.52 -8.17 -27.49
CA ASN A 94 25.50 -7.09 -27.28
C ASN A 94 26.45 -7.40 -26.10
N PRO A 95 27.45 -8.27 -26.30
CA PRO A 95 28.37 -8.68 -25.23
C PRO A 95 29.31 -7.57 -24.75
N GLN A 96 29.41 -6.45 -25.48
CA GLN A 96 30.28 -5.30 -25.16
C GLN A 96 29.52 -4.07 -24.64
N GLY A 97 28.20 -4.17 -24.45
CA GLY A 97 27.40 -3.12 -23.81
C GLY A 97 27.89 -2.89 -22.39
N GLN A 98 28.52 -1.73 -22.17
CA GLN A 98 29.15 -1.31 -20.93
C GLN A 98 28.32 -1.73 -19.72
N ARG A 99 28.90 -2.56 -18.84
CA ARG A 99 28.41 -2.80 -17.49
C ARG A 99 28.35 -1.44 -16.80
N ALA A 100 27.20 -0.76 -16.87
CA ALA A 100 26.98 0.47 -16.15
C ALA A 100 27.22 0.15 -14.68
N GLY A 101 28.34 0.65 -14.17
CA GLY A 101 28.87 0.32 -12.85
C GLY A 101 27.77 0.48 -11.81
N GLY A 102 27.49 -0.62 -11.11
CA GLY A 102 26.81 -0.52 -9.83
C GLY A 102 27.64 0.43 -8.97
N ARG A 103 27.14 1.65 -8.75
CA ARG A 103 27.67 2.58 -7.75
C ARG A 103 27.59 1.87 -6.40
N ALA A 104 28.65 1.17 -6.03
CA ALA A 104 28.92 0.78 -4.67
C ALA A 104 29.04 2.08 -3.87
N ARG A 105 27.98 2.43 -3.14
CA ARG A 105 28.02 3.53 -2.17
C ARG A 105 28.77 3.01 -0.95
N PHE A 106 30.09 3.15 -0.97
CA PHE A 106 30.89 3.12 0.24
C PHE A 106 30.59 4.40 1.03
N ASN A 107 30.02 4.26 2.22
CA ASN A 107 29.92 5.34 3.18
C ASN A 107 31.12 5.21 4.14
N ASN A 108 31.91 6.28 4.24
CA ASN A 108 32.70 6.60 5.44
C ASN A 108 31.79 7.31 6.45
#